data_AF-A0A4Z0W000-F1
#
_entry.id   AF-A0A4Z0W000-F1
#
_cell.length_a   1.000
_cell.length_b   1.000
_cell.length_c   1.000
_cell.angle_alpha   90.00
_cell.angle_beta   90.00
_cell.angle_gamma   90.00
#
_symmetry.space_group_name_H-M   'P 1'
#
loop_
_entity.id
_entity.type
_entity.pdbx_description
1 polymer ?
#
loop_
_entity_poly.entity_id
_entity_poly.type
_entity_poly.pdbx_seq_one_letter_code
_entity_poly.pdbx_strand_id
1 'polypeptide(L)'
;MYIKKLLRVLDYGQFIKPFIDYFLNFSNTNIYDDEIKYLKAIKLKWSGNYNEALLKINDSLSTVNKKNIYYLLLIEKMDVLTKLSKKNEIKDVFIELKKGISRTPNYVRPLIIGSLNITREVYYDYISLEEVRTWSYEYDKFPVDKAYMFMAEARKKRNEKNYIESKNLNLDAFYILKDVPNPSGITKALNNICWWLRYENIELSLKFTFPLLFYLGYYFEDFQSKIFNTFDTVLTVQKRSNLNIFYDNIFIISKIYSNLNNDKKIYIKNKFPELIKYIDNYYLCDSPKYYKNTKNLRNFLKEFIFEKNFSIENMNVSSRTIKDFLLEKRDNIQSITLNKILKNLEFDFDIDLPIEVITEIKKDFIDNKFRKNAKRFFSLSKEKQFLELFISYLSNYYRNEINLLQIIKYINKDKLIKVNITYPLKQLINFIFYKYKNPILYLENDFKINSYNSFEFDSSSFYYGRKKLIEAFFNDFNKKYLFDFIKIYCNLSFQEKDVLEKFIRNYKRYDFKNIPKVMLPKPNKEFIPFIQKFGLNKSLSSTSFWCFEEKDRKDFIEIINKFL
;
A
#
# COMPACT_ATOMS: atom_id res chain seq x y z
N MET A 1 12.02 -8.06 -31.16
CA MET A 1 10.89 -8.43 -30.33
C MET A 1 9.64 -8.09 -31.10
N TYR A 2 8.76 -9.07 -31.34
CA TYR A 2 7.47 -8.78 -31.95
C TYR A 2 6.64 -7.92 -31.01
N ILE A 3 6.09 -6.81 -31.51
CA ILE A 3 5.28 -5.87 -30.72
C ILE A 3 4.13 -6.55 -29.95
N LYS A 4 3.56 -7.64 -30.48
CA LYS A 4 2.57 -8.47 -29.77
C LYS A 4 3.13 -9.05 -28.46
N LYS A 5 4.39 -9.47 -28.44
CA LYS A 5 5.07 -9.95 -27.23
C LYS A 5 5.35 -8.79 -26.27
N LEU A 6 5.67 -7.59 -26.79
CA LEU A 6 5.84 -6.40 -25.96
C LEU A 6 4.54 -6.01 -25.25
N LEU A 7 3.41 -6.00 -25.96
CA LEU A 7 2.12 -5.67 -25.38
C LEU A 7 1.72 -6.62 -24.25
N ARG A 8 1.91 -7.94 -24.43
CA ARG A 8 1.70 -8.94 -23.38
C ARG A 8 2.59 -8.74 -22.14
N VAL A 9 3.74 -8.10 -22.30
CA VAL A 9 4.64 -7.76 -21.20
C VAL A 9 4.17 -6.48 -20.49
N LEU A 10 3.58 -5.54 -21.23
CA LEU A 10 2.99 -4.31 -20.69
C LEU A 10 1.65 -4.54 -19.97
N ASP A 11 1.02 -5.70 -20.14
CA ASP A 11 -0.16 -6.14 -19.38
C ASP A 11 0.06 -6.09 -17.85
N TYR A 12 1.30 -6.25 -17.39
CA TYR A 12 1.70 -6.12 -15.98
C TYR A 12 1.77 -4.66 -15.49
N GLY A 13 1.57 -3.68 -16.38
CA GLY A 13 1.63 -2.25 -16.09
C GLY A 13 3.01 -1.80 -15.60
N GLN A 14 3.05 -0.80 -14.70
CA GLN A 14 4.30 -0.23 -14.17
C GLN A 14 5.21 -1.26 -13.47
N PHE A 15 4.69 -2.43 -13.13
CA PHE A 15 5.44 -3.47 -12.43
C PHE A 15 6.40 -4.22 -13.33
N ILE A 16 6.30 -4.02 -14.65
CA ILE A 16 7.27 -4.57 -15.58
C ILE A 16 8.54 -3.71 -15.73
N LYS A 17 8.59 -2.58 -15.02
CA LYS A 17 9.73 -1.65 -15.03
C LYS A 17 11.10 -2.33 -14.87
N PRO A 18 11.32 -3.32 -13.98
CA PRO A 18 12.64 -3.95 -13.86
C PRO A 18 13.12 -4.63 -15.15
N PHE A 19 12.19 -5.24 -15.88
CA PHE A 19 12.46 -5.90 -17.15
C PHE A 19 12.67 -4.89 -18.28
N ILE A 20 11.94 -3.77 -18.25
CA ILE A 20 12.15 -2.66 -19.18
C ILE A 20 13.50 -1.98 -18.93
N ASP A 21 13.85 -1.71 -17.68
CA ASP A 21 15.12 -1.07 -17.32
C ASP A 21 16.31 -1.94 -17.73
N TYR A 22 16.21 -3.26 -17.50
CA TYR A 22 17.18 -4.21 -18.03
C TYR A 22 17.23 -4.19 -19.57
N PHE A 23 16.08 -4.27 -20.23
CA PHE A 23 16.01 -4.28 -21.69
C PHE A 23 16.62 -3.01 -22.29
N LEU A 24 16.25 -1.83 -21.81
CA LEU A 24 16.74 -0.55 -22.32
C LEU A 24 18.26 -0.38 -22.16
N ASN A 25 18.84 -0.97 -21.10
CA ASN A 25 20.28 -0.89 -20.86
C ASN A 25 21.12 -1.84 -21.74
N PHE A 26 20.53 -2.91 -22.28
CA PHE A 26 21.25 -3.92 -23.06
C PHE A 26 20.69 -4.15 -24.47
N SER A 27 19.61 -3.46 -24.85
CA SER A 27 19.02 -3.55 -26.18
C SER A 27 19.86 -2.79 -27.20
N ASN A 28 20.16 -3.44 -28.33
CA ASN A 28 20.75 -2.76 -29.48
C ASN A 28 19.74 -1.78 -30.09
N THR A 29 20.07 -0.49 -30.08
CA THR A 29 19.21 0.62 -30.54
C THR A 29 18.80 0.48 -32.00
N ASN A 30 19.63 -0.14 -32.84
CA ASN A 30 19.40 -0.20 -34.28
C ASN A 30 18.28 -1.18 -34.69
N ILE A 31 17.86 -2.09 -33.79
CA ILE A 31 16.84 -3.11 -34.08
C ILE A 31 15.47 -2.72 -33.49
N TYR A 32 15.45 -1.87 -32.44
CA TYR A 32 14.28 -1.60 -31.60
C TYR A 32 13.99 -0.11 -31.40
N ASP A 33 14.40 0.77 -32.31
CA ASP A 33 14.33 2.23 -32.12
C ASP A 33 12.92 2.72 -31.73
N ASP A 34 11.88 2.38 -32.50
CA ASP A 34 10.49 2.78 -32.21
C ASP A 34 9.96 2.20 -30.88
N GLU A 35 10.26 0.93 -30.57
CA GLU A 35 9.91 0.31 -29.29
C GLU A 35 10.62 1.00 -28.11
N ILE A 36 11.90 1.36 -28.27
CA ILE A 36 12.69 2.07 -27.26
C ILE A 36 12.12 3.47 -27.02
N LYS A 37 11.74 4.20 -28.09
CA LYS A 37 11.06 5.50 -27.97
C LYS A 37 9.77 5.37 -27.16
N TYR A 38 8.94 4.38 -27.49
CA TYR A 38 7.70 4.09 -26.76
C TYR A 38 7.94 3.74 -25.28
N LEU A 39 8.89 2.86 -24.98
CA LEU A 39 9.20 2.46 -23.60
C LEU A 39 9.76 3.60 -22.76
N LYS A 40 10.58 4.48 -23.34
CA LYS A 40 11.07 5.69 -22.68
C LYS A 40 9.93 6.64 -22.32
N ALA A 41 8.97 6.85 -23.22
CA ALA A 41 7.78 7.67 -22.96
C ALA A 41 6.92 7.09 -21.82
N ILE A 42 6.66 5.78 -21.84
CA ILE A 42 5.90 5.11 -20.78
C ILE A 42 6.60 5.22 -19.42
N LYS A 43 7.94 5.05 -19.36
CA LYS A 43 8.70 5.16 -18.11
C LYS A 43 8.53 6.55 -17.47
N LEU A 44 8.60 7.62 -18.26
CA LEU A 44 8.33 8.98 -17.78
C LEU A 44 6.91 9.12 -17.23
N LYS A 45 5.92 8.56 -17.93
CA LYS A 45 4.52 8.55 -17.48
C LYS A 45 4.36 7.84 -16.14
N TRP A 46 4.95 6.66 -15.97
CA TRP A 46 4.87 5.89 -14.72
C TRP A 46 5.58 6.58 -13.55
N SER A 47 6.63 7.35 -13.81
CA SER A 47 7.29 8.20 -12.81
C SER A 47 6.45 9.44 -12.43
N GLY A 48 5.36 9.72 -13.14
CA GLY A 48 4.52 10.91 -12.92
C GLY A 48 5.05 12.18 -13.57
N ASN A 49 6.11 12.09 -14.39
CA ASN A 49 6.68 13.22 -15.13
C ASN A 49 5.86 13.52 -16.38
N TYR A 50 4.59 13.89 -16.21
CA TYR A 50 3.63 13.97 -17.32
C TYR A 50 4.00 15.01 -18.38
N ASN A 51 4.60 16.16 -18.00
CA ASN A 51 5.04 17.16 -18.97
C ASN A 51 6.20 16.65 -19.84
N GLU A 52 7.22 16.04 -19.22
CA GLU A 52 8.35 15.42 -19.95
C GLU A 52 7.88 14.25 -20.81
N ALA A 53 6.94 13.44 -20.29
CA ALA A 53 6.33 12.36 -21.04
C ALA A 53 5.60 12.90 -22.28
N LEU A 54 4.84 13.99 -22.15
CA LEU A 54 4.13 14.60 -23.28
C LEU A 54 5.09 15.10 -24.36
N LEU A 55 6.16 15.80 -23.98
CA LEU A 55 7.22 16.24 -24.90
C LEU A 55 7.83 15.03 -25.63
N LYS A 56 8.22 14.00 -24.86
CA LYS A 56 8.83 12.80 -25.43
C LYS A 56 7.89 12.05 -26.38
N ILE A 57 6.60 12.01 -26.07
CA ILE A 57 5.58 11.41 -26.92
C ILE A 57 5.45 12.18 -28.22
N ASN A 58 5.39 13.51 -28.18
CA ASN A 58 5.29 14.34 -29.39
C ASN A 58 6.53 14.18 -30.30
N ASP A 59 7.74 14.19 -29.72
CA ASP A 59 8.99 13.93 -30.47
C ASP A 59 9.03 12.53 -31.07
N SER A 60 8.44 11.55 -30.37
CA SER A 60 8.37 10.18 -30.87
C SER A 60 7.34 10.05 -31.99
N LEU A 61 6.20 10.74 -31.89
CA LEU A 61 5.15 10.74 -32.92
C LEU A 61 5.62 11.35 -34.24
N SER A 62 6.55 12.32 -34.22
CA SER A 62 7.11 12.92 -35.44
C SER A 62 8.15 12.05 -36.15
N THR A 63 8.72 11.04 -35.46
CA THR A 63 9.84 10.22 -35.97
C THR A 63 9.57 8.72 -36.00
N VAL A 64 8.39 8.27 -35.54
CA VAL A 64 8.02 6.85 -35.49
C VAL A 64 7.68 6.33 -36.89
N ASN A 65 8.29 5.21 -37.28
CA ASN A 65 8.05 4.59 -38.58
C ASN A 65 6.93 3.54 -38.52
N LYS A 66 6.84 2.85 -37.38
CA LYS A 66 5.87 1.76 -37.17
C LYS A 66 4.49 2.31 -36.80
N LYS A 67 3.53 2.16 -37.72
CA LYS A 67 2.13 2.59 -37.54
C LYS A 67 1.45 2.07 -36.25
N ASN A 68 1.76 0.87 -35.82
CA ASN A 68 1.22 0.32 -34.56
C ASN A 68 1.81 1.01 -33.32
N ILE A 69 3.09 1.37 -33.31
CA ILE A 69 3.71 2.15 -32.23
C ILE A 69 3.15 3.57 -32.22
N TYR A 70 2.89 4.16 -33.39
CA TYR A 70 2.23 5.47 -33.49
C TYR A 70 0.89 5.50 -32.71
N TYR A 71 0.02 4.51 -32.94
CA TYR A 71 -1.25 4.45 -32.20
C TYR A 71 -1.08 4.16 -30.70
N LEU A 72 -0.06 3.39 -30.32
CA LEU A 72 0.27 3.20 -28.90
C LEU A 72 0.72 4.51 -28.26
N LEU A 73 1.57 5.29 -28.94
CA LEU A 73 1.97 6.62 -28.49
C LEU A 73 0.78 7.57 -28.36
N LEU A 74 -0.20 7.53 -29.26
CA LEU A 74 -1.44 8.30 -29.14
C LEU A 74 -2.28 7.89 -27.93
N ILE A 75 -2.37 6.58 -27.61
CA ILE A 75 -3.03 6.10 -26.39
C ILE A 75 -2.34 6.69 -25.15
N GLU A 76 -1.01 6.65 -25.11
CA GLU A 76 -0.25 7.23 -24.00
C GLU A 76 -0.42 8.75 -23.92
N LYS A 77 -0.46 9.43 -25.08
CA LYS A 77 -0.70 10.87 -25.17
C LYS A 77 -2.04 11.24 -24.53
N MET A 78 -3.11 10.51 -24.87
CA MET A 78 -4.45 10.76 -24.31
C MET A 78 -4.48 10.58 -22.79
N ASP A 79 -3.83 9.54 -22.26
CA ASP A 79 -3.73 9.32 -20.80
C ASP A 79 -2.93 10.45 -20.12
N VAL A 80 -1.78 10.83 -20.68
CA VAL A 80 -0.96 11.94 -20.16
C VAL A 80 -1.73 13.27 -20.16
N LEU A 81 -2.41 13.59 -21.26
CA LEU A 81 -3.23 14.80 -21.37
C LEU A 81 -4.39 14.80 -20.37
N THR A 82 -4.98 13.62 -20.11
CA THR A 82 -5.99 13.43 -19.06
C THR A 82 -5.43 13.75 -17.68
N LYS A 83 -4.18 13.34 -17.37
CA LYS A 83 -3.52 13.68 -16.09
C LYS A 83 -3.19 15.16 -15.97
N LEU A 84 -2.97 15.84 -17.09
CA LEU A 84 -2.69 17.27 -17.17
C LEU A 84 -3.96 18.12 -17.33
N SER A 85 -5.15 17.50 -17.38
CA SER A 85 -6.44 18.18 -17.58
C SER A 85 -6.52 19.05 -18.84
N LYS A 86 -5.85 18.61 -19.92
CA LYS A 86 -5.72 19.33 -21.20
C LYS A 86 -6.90 19.02 -22.14
N LYS A 87 -8.08 19.56 -21.80
CA LYS A 87 -9.38 19.17 -22.39
C LYS A 87 -9.46 19.25 -23.91
N ASN A 88 -8.95 20.32 -24.51
CA ASN A 88 -9.02 20.52 -25.97
C ASN A 88 -8.14 19.49 -26.68
N GLU A 89 -6.89 19.33 -26.23
CA GLU A 89 -5.97 18.37 -26.81
C GLU A 89 -6.44 16.91 -26.64
N ILE A 90 -7.14 16.60 -25.53
CA ILE A 90 -7.78 15.28 -25.33
C ILE A 90 -8.79 15.00 -26.43
N LYS A 91 -9.64 15.98 -26.78
CA LYS A 91 -10.66 15.82 -27.82
C LYS A 91 -10.04 15.55 -29.19
N ASP A 92 -8.96 16.26 -29.52
CA ASP A 92 -8.26 16.08 -30.80
C ASP A 92 -7.68 14.66 -30.91
N VAL A 93 -6.96 14.22 -29.88
CA VAL A 93 -6.37 12.86 -29.83
C VAL A 93 -7.47 11.79 -29.83
N PHE A 94 -8.60 12.02 -29.15
CA PHE A 94 -9.74 11.11 -29.14
C PHE A 94 -10.31 10.90 -30.55
N ILE A 95 -10.54 11.99 -31.29
CA ILE A 95 -11.07 11.94 -32.67
C ILE A 95 -10.08 11.20 -33.59
N GLU A 96 -8.78 11.47 -33.43
CA GLU A 96 -7.72 10.83 -34.21
C GLU A 96 -7.66 9.32 -33.97
N LEU A 97 -7.65 8.90 -32.70
CA LEU A 97 -7.69 7.49 -32.31
C LEU A 97 -8.94 6.79 -32.85
N LYS A 98 -10.13 7.41 -32.70
CA LYS A 98 -11.39 6.86 -33.19
C LYS A 98 -11.39 6.65 -34.71
N LYS A 99 -10.95 7.64 -35.49
CA LYS A 99 -10.82 7.54 -36.95
C LYS A 99 -9.79 6.48 -37.37
N GLY A 100 -8.79 6.24 -36.53
CA GLY A 100 -7.71 5.28 -36.77
C GLY A 100 -8.05 3.80 -36.55
N ILE A 101 -9.14 3.47 -35.84
CA ILE A 101 -9.45 2.09 -35.40
C ILE A 101 -9.43 1.09 -36.57
N SER A 102 -10.11 1.39 -37.67
CA SER A 102 -10.20 0.49 -38.84
C SER A 102 -8.83 0.23 -39.49
N ARG A 103 -7.89 1.17 -39.34
CA ARG A 103 -6.55 1.15 -39.92
C ARG A 103 -5.49 0.53 -39.00
N THR A 104 -5.89 0.12 -37.79
CA THR A 104 -5.00 -0.50 -36.80
C THR A 104 -5.09 -2.02 -36.83
N PRO A 105 -3.99 -2.74 -36.52
CA PRO A 105 -4.03 -4.19 -36.39
C PRO A 105 -4.99 -4.64 -35.26
N ASN A 106 -5.62 -5.80 -35.44
CA ASN A 106 -6.63 -6.33 -34.50
C ASN A 106 -6.15 -6.44 -33.05
N TYR A 107 -4.85 -6.63 -32.82
CA TYR A 107 -4.28 -6.74 -31.47
C TYR A 107 -3.99 -5.39 -30.78
N VAL A 108 -4.15 -4.26 -31.49
CA VAL A 108 -4.02 -2.90 -30.92
C VAL A 108 -5.38 -2.25 -30.70
N ARG A 109 -6.40 -2.63 -31.48
CA ARG A 109 -7.77 -2.13 -31.37
C ARG A 109 -8.37 -2.18 -29.95
N PRO A 110 -8.19 -3.26 -29.15
CA PRO A 110 -8.77 -3.33 -27.81
C PRO A 110 -8.21 -2.25 -26.88
N LEU A 111 -6.90 -1.99 -26.94
CA LEU A 111 -6.23 -0.91 -26.20
C LEU A 111 -6.80 0.46 -26.55
N ILE A 112 -6.99 0.73 -27.85
CA ILE A 112 -7.57 1.99 -28.32
C ILE A 112 -8.99 2.16 -27.77
N ILE A 113 -9.83 1.14 -27.93
CA ILE A 113 -11.25 1.19 -27.52
C ILE A 113 -11.37 1.32 -26.01
N GLY A 114 -10.61 0.54 -25.24
CA GLY A 114 -10.56 0.66 -23.78
C GLY A 114 -10.15 2.07 -23.34
N SER A 115 -9.12 2.64 -23.97
CA SER A 115 -8.66 4.00 -23.69
C SER A 115 -9.74 5.06 -24.00
N LEU A 116 -10.38 4.98 -25.17
CA LEU A 116 -11.45 5.90 -25.57
C LEU A 116 -12.63 5.85 -24.58
N ASN A 117 -13.10 4.64 -24.22
CA ASN A 117 -14.22 4.50 -23.29
C ASN A 117 -13.90 5.05 -21.90
N ILE A 118 -12.71 4.74 -21.38
CA ILE A 118 -12.29 5.28 -20.07
C ILE A 118 -12.27 6.81 -20.13
N THR A 119 -11.70 7.41 -21.17
CA THR A 119 -11.64 8.87 -21.32
C THR A 119 -13.03 9.48 -21.40
N ARG A 120 -13.93 8.91 -22.20
CA ARG A 120 -15.33 9.36 -22.29
C ARG A 120 -16.00 9.39 -20.92
N GLU A 121 -15.93 8.29 -20.18
CA GLU A 121 -16.61 8.19 -18.88
C GLU A 121 -15.97 9.06 -17.79
N VAL A 122 -14.65 9.33 -17.89
CA VAL A 122 -13.97 10.27 -16.99
C VAL A 122 -14.41 11.71 -17.26
N TYR A 123 -14.65 12.07 -18.52
CA TYR A 123 -15.04 13.42 -18.94
C TYR A 123 -16.54 13.57 -19.24
N TYR A 124 -17.37 12.63 -18.77
CA TYR A 124 -18.81 12.58 -19.04
C TYR A 124 -19.51 13.94 -18.83
N ASP A 125 -19.20 14.63 -17.72
CA ASP A 125 -19.81 15.92 -17.36
C ASP A 125 -19.09 17.14 -17.96
N TYR A 126 -17.98 16.95 -18.70
CA TYR A 126 -17.05 18.04 -19.03
C TYR A 126 -16.81 18.23 -20.53
N ILE A 127 -16.88 17.16 -21.33
CA ILE A 127 -16.62 17.21 -22.77
C ILE A 127 -17.58 16.24 -23.45
N SER A 128 -18.29 16.68 -24.48
CA SER A 128 -19.09 15.79 -25.32
C SER A 128 -18.17 14.95 -26.20
N LEU A 129 -18.02 13.67 -25.84
CA LEU A 129 -17.25 12.67 -26.56
C LEU A 129 -18.20 11.56 -27.05
N GLU A 130 -18.10 11.25 -28.34
CA GLU A 130 -18.96 10.26 -29.00
C GLU A 130 -18.74 8.85 -28.43
N GLU A 131 -19.80 8.04 -28.44
CA GLU A 131 -19.70 6.63 -28.10
C GLU A 131 -18.80 5.86 -29.06
N VAL A 132 -18.16 4.83 -28.51
CA VAL A 132 -17.32 3.88 -29.25
C VAL A 132 -17.90 2.50 -29.03
N ARG A 133 -18.17 1.78 -30.12
CA ARG A 133 -18.74 0.43 -30.06
C ARG A 133 -17.76 -0.54 -29.40
N THR A 134 -18.25 -1.32 -28.44
CA THR A 134 -17.46 -2.20 -27.56
C THR A 134 -17.58 -3.69 -27.84
N TRP A 135 -18.28 -4.09 -28.91
CA TRP A 135 -18.60 -5.50 -29.15
C TRP A 135 -17.66 -6.16 -30.15
N SER A 136 -16.79 -7.06 -29.65
CA SER A 136 -16.10 -8.06 -30.45
C SER A 136 -15.63 -9.23 -29.58
N TYR A 137 -15.91 -10.47 -30.02
CA TYR A 137 -15.36 -11.70 -29.43
C TYR A 137 -13.83 -11.70 -29.41
N GLU A 138 -13.18 -10.89 -30.27
CA GLU A 138 -11.73 -10.72 -30.28
C GLU A 138 -11.16 -10.14 -28.98
N TYR A 139 -11.96 -9.45 -28.16
CA TYR A 139 -11.50 -8.85 -26.90
C TYR A 139 -11.27 -9.87 -25.79
N ASP A 140 -11.88 -11.05 -25.90
CA ASP A 140 -11.61 -12.17 -24.98
C ASP A 140 -10.16 -12.67 -25.08
N LYS A 141 -9.47 -12.36 -26.19
CA LYS A 141 -8.04 -12.67 -26.38
C LYS A 141 -7.10 -11.71 -25.63
N PHE A 142 -7.63 -10.62 -25.06
CA PHE A 142 -6.88 -9.55 -24.39
C PHE A 142 -7.46 -9.28 -22.98
N PRO A 143 -7.18 -10.15 -22.00
CA PRO A 143 -7.83 -10.12 -20.69
C PRO A 143 -7.65 -8.80 -19.95
N VAL A 144 -6.45 -8.22 -19.96
CA VAL A 144 -6.18 -6.94 -19.28
C VAL A 144 -7.00 -5.80 -19.90
N ASP A 145 -7.05 -5.72 -21.24
CA ASP A 145 -7.88 -4.72 -21.93
C ASP A 145 -9.36 -4.89 -21.62
N LYS A 146 -9.86 -6.13 -21.63
CA LYS A 146 -11.24 -6.46 -21.25
C LYS A 146 -11.55 -5.99 -19.82
N ALA A 147 -10.64 -6.18 -18.88
CA ALA A 147 -10.81 -5.70 -17.51
C ALA A 147 -10.87 -4.16 -17.44
N TYR A 148 -10.07 -3.45 -18.23
CA TYR A 148 -10.15 -1.99 -18.33
C TYR A 148 -11.45 -1.51 -18.99
N MET A 149 -11.99 -2.26 -19.95
CA MET A 149 -13.33 -2.00 -20.51
C MET A 149 -14.42 -2.20 -19.46
N PHE A 150 -14.36 -3.26 -18.65
CA PHE A 150 -15.28 -3.44 -17.53
C PHE A 150 -15.22 -2.29 -16.52
N MET A 151 -14.02 -1.77 -16.19
CA MET A 151 -13.92 -0.59 -15.34
C MET A 151 -14.50 0.68 -15.96
N ALA A 152 -14.47 0.81 -17.30
CA ALA A 152 -15.11 1.91 -18.00
C ALA A 152 -16.64 1.79 -17.91
N GLU A 153 -17.18 0.62 -18.25
CA GLU A 153 -18.61 0.33 -18.12
C GLU A 153 -19.09 0.49 -16.68
N ALA A 154 -18.29 0.06 -15.70
CA ALA A 154 -18.60 0.25 -14.29
C ALA A 154 -18.75 1.74 -13.93
N ARG A 155 -17.95 2.62 -14.53
CA ARG A 155 -18.06 4.06 -14.32
C ARG A 155 -19.34 4.62 -14.95
N LYS A 156 -19.68 4.16 -16.15
CA LYS A 156 -20.97 4.48 -16.79
C LYS A 156 -22.14 4.11 -15.87
N LYS A 157 -22.19 2.85 -15.39
CA LYS A 157 -23.22 2.39 -14.45
C LYS A 157 -23.26 3.21 -13.15
N ARG A 158 -22.10 3.62 -12.64
CA ARG A 158 -22.04 4.54 -11.49
C ARG A 158 -22.60 5.92 -11.81
N ASN A 159 -22.33 6.48 -12.98
CA ASN A 159 -22.88 7.77 -13.42
C ASN A 159 -24.41 7.68 -13.57
N GLU A 160 -24.93 6.52 -13.99
CA GLU A 160 -26.35 6.16 -14.00
C GLU A 160 -26.92 5.83 -12.60
N LYS A 161 -26.12 5.97 -11.53
CA LYS A 161 -26.46 5.61 -10.13
C LYS A 161 -26.78 4.12 -9.90
N ASN A 162 -26.41 3.24 -10.82
CA ASN A 162 -26.48 1.78 -10.65
C ASN A 162 -25.19 1.26 -10.00
N TYR A 163 -25.10 1.41 -8.68
CA TYR A 163 -23.90 1.07 -7.90
C TYR A 163 -23.64 -0.43 -7.78
N ILE A 164 -24.69 -1.27 -7.80
CA ILE A 164 -24.54 -2.73 -7.70
C ILE A 164 -23.91 -3.30 -8.97
N GLU A 165 -24.39 -2.90 -10.14
CA GLU A 165 -23.82 -3.33 -11.42
C GLU A 165 -22.40 -2.76 -11.58
N SER A 166 -22.18 -1.50 -11.19
CA SER A 166 -20.84 -0.89 -11.15
C SER A 166 -19.85 -1.68 -10.29
N LYS A 167 -20.28 -2.16 -9.12
CA LYS A 167 -19.48 -3.00 -8.23
C LYS A 167 -19.15 -4.34 -8.90
N ASN A 168 -20.14 -5.03 -9.46
CA ASN A 168 -19.94 -6.32 -10.13
C ASN A 168 -18.94 -6.22 -11.29
N LEU A 169 -19.05 -5.18 -12.13
CA LEU A 169 -18.11 -4.95 -13.23
C LEU A 169 -16.68 -4.67 -12.75
N ASN A 170 -16.49 -3.92 -11.65
CA ASN A 170 -15.15 -3.76 -11.06
C ASN A 170 -14.63 -5.08 -10.44
N LEU A 171 -15.50 -5.93 -9.89
CA LEU A 171 -15.12 -7.26 -9.39
C LEU A 171 -14.64 -8.17 -10.53
N ASP A 172 -15.34 -8.20 -11.66
CA ASP A 172 -14.94 -8.94 -12.85
C ASP A 172 -13.57 -8.47 -13.35
N ALA A 173 -13.38 -7.15 -13.40
CA ALA A 173 -12.08 -6.56 -13.73
C ALA A 173 -11.00 -6.99 -12.72
N PHE A 174 -11.29 -6.96 -11.42
CA PHE A 174 -10.36 -7.38 -10.37
C PHE A 174 -9.89 -8.83 -10.56
N TYR A 175 -10.80 -9.78 -10.79
CA TYR A 175 -10.44 -11.19 -10.93
C TYR A 175 -9.53 -11.41 -12.14
N ILE A 176 -9.84 -10.80 -13.28
CA ILE A 176 -8.99 -10.87 -14.48
C ILE A 176 -7.59 -10.29 -14.20
N LEU A 177 -7.53 -9.11 -13.57
CA LEU A 177 -6.27 -8.40 -13.29
C LEU A 177 -5.46 -9.04 -12.15
N LYS A 178 -6.08 -9.88 -11.32
CA LYS A 178 -5.38 -10.73 -10.35
C LYS A 178 -4.71 -11.91 -11.05
N ASP A 179 -5.37 -12.49 -12.04
CA ASP A 179 -4.89 -13.67 -12.76
C ASP A 179 -3.81 -13.35 -13.78
N VAL A 180 -3.89 -12.17 -14.40
CA VAL A 180 -2.77 -11.51 -15.10
C VAL A 180 -2.33 -10.32 -14.25
N PRO A 181 -1.41 -10.52 -13.26
CA PRO A 181 -1.11 -9.54 -12.22
C PRO A 181 -0.84 -8.14 -12.75
N ASN A 182 -1.86 -7.27 -12.71
CA ASN A 182 -1.73 -5.85 -13.00
C ASN A 182 -2.08 -5.09 -11.72
N PRO A 183 -1.11 -4.80 -10.85
CA PRO A 183 -1.39 -4.23 -9.54
C PRO A 183 -2.04 -2.86 -9.60
N SER A 184 -1.76 -2.12 -10.67
CA SER A 184 -2.37 -0.83 -10.90
C SER A 184 -3.87 -0.96 -11.17
N GLY A 185 -4.26 -1.94 -11.98
CA GLY A 185 -5.65 -2.31 -12.22
C GLY A 185 -6.33 -2.90 -10.98
N ILE A 186 -5.70 -3.87 -10.31
CA ILE A 186 -6.22 -4.54 -9.08
C ILE A 186 -6.65 -3.50 -8.04
N THR A 187 -5.72 -2.62 -7.65
CA THR A 187 -6.00 -1.59 -6.63
C THR A 187 -6.98 -0.53 -7.12
N LYS A 188 -7.02 -0.23 -8.42
CA LYS A 188 -7.99 0.72 -8.99
C LYS A 188 -9.41 0.17 -8.93
N ALA A 189 -9.61 -1.08 -9.32
CA ALA A 189 -10.91 -1.75 -9.29
C ALA A 189 -11.48 -1.78 -7.87
N LEU A 190 -10.68 -2.22 -6.89
CA LEU A 190 -11.08 -2.24 -5.48
C LEU A 190 -11.32 -0.83 -4.92
N ASN A 191 -10.46 0.14 -5.24
CA ASN A 191 -10.66 1.53 -4.80
C ASN A 191 -11.92 2.16 -5.37
N ASN A 192 -12.27 1.89 -6.63
CA ASN A 192 -13.52 2.36 -7.24
C ASN A 192 -14.71 1.84 -6.45
N ILE A 193 -14.73 0.54 -6.12
CA ILE A 193 -15.80 -0.08 -5.34
C ILE A 193 -15.93 0.61 -3.98
N CYS A 194 -14.84 0.70 -3.20
CA CYS A 194 -14.84 1.35 -1.89
C CYS A 194 -15.36 2.79 -2.00
N TRP A 195 -14.79 3.58 -2.90
CA TRP A 195 -15.10 4.99 -3.02
C TRP A 195 -16.54 5.20 -3.45
N TRP A 196 -17.03 4.50 -4.47
CA TRP A 196 -18.38 4.73 -5.00
C TRP A 196 -19.49 4.22 -4.07
N LEU A 197 -19.24 3.20 -3.25
CA LEU A 197 -20.21 2.69 -2.28
C LEU A 197 -20.18 3.39 -0.91
N ARG A 198 -19.20 4.26 -0.62
CA ARG A 198 -19.00 4.81 0.75
C ARG A 198 -20.20 5.56 1.35
N TYR A 199 -21.10 6.06 0.50
CA TYR A 199 -22.34 6.73 0.91
C TYR A 199 -23.60 5.90 0.66
N GLU A 200 -23.53 4.91 -0.23
CA GLU A 200 -24.68 4.12 -0.68
C GLU A 200 -24.81 2.80 0.11
N ASN A 201 -23.68 2.15 0.40
CA ASN A 201 -23.63 0.90 1.16
C ASN A 201 -22.28 0.80 1.88
N ILE A 202 -22.23 1.34 3.10
CA ILE A 202 -20.99 1.44 3.88
C ILE A 202 -20.45 0.07 4.29
N GLU A 203 -21.32 -0.87 4.68
CA GLU A 203 -20.91 -2.22 5.06
C GLU A 203 -20.22 -2.94 3.90
N LEU A 204 -20.82 -2.85 2.70
CA LEU A 204 -20.23 -3.45 1.51
C LEU A 204 -18.93 -2.75 1.12
N SER A 205 -18.90 -1.42 1.12
CA SER A 205 -17.69 -0.63 0.87
C SER A 205 -16.53 -1.05 1.80
N LEU A 206 -16.84 -1.25 3.07
CA LEU A 206 -15.87 -1.63 4.09
C LEU A 206 -15.21 -2.99 3.80
N LYS A 207 -15.96 -4.00 3.32
CA LYS A 207 -15.42 -5.32 2.95
C LYS A 207 -14.26 -5.21 1.95
N PHE A 208 -14.35 -4.27 1.01
CA PHE A 208 -13.32 -4.06 -0.01
C PHE A 208 -12.07 -3.31 0.50
N THR A 209 -12.13 -2.64 1.65
CA THR A 209 -10.95 -1.95 2.21
C THR A 209 -9.83 -2.92 2.60
N PHE A 210 -10.17 -4.13 3.06
CA PHE A 210 -9.21 -5.14 3.48
C PHE A 210 -8.37 -5.71 2.33
N PRO A 211 -8.95 -6.25 1.23
CA PRO A 211 -8.18 -6.67 0.07
C PRO A 211 -7.47 -5.49 -0.60
N LEU A 212 -8.07 -4.30 -0.61
CA LEU A 212 -7.43 -3.10 -1.16
C LEU A 212 -6.11 -2.78 -0.42
N LEU A 213 -6.13 -2.73 0.91
CA LEU A 213 -4.92 -2.52 1.71
C LEU A 213 -3.92 -3.66 1.58
N PHE A 214 -4.37 -4.91 1.47
CA PHE A 214 -3.49 -6.05 1.26
C PHE A 214 -2.68 -5.91 -0.03
N TYR A 215 -3.36 -5.67 -1.16
CA TYR A 215 -2.69 -5.49 -2.44
C TYR A 215 -1.90 -4.19 -2.50
N LEU A 216 -2.30 -3.15 -1.77
CA LEU A 216 -1.49 -1.95 -1.61
C LEU A 216 -0.15 -2.28 -0.93
N GLY A 217 -0.16 -2.99 0.20
CA GLY A 217 1.05 -3.37 0.92
C GLY A 217 1.91 -4.40 0.18
N TYR A 218 1.28 -5.29 -0.60
CA TYR A 218 1.98 -6.28 -1.43
C TYR A 218 2.71 -5.63 -2.61
N TYR A 219 2.07 -4.70 -3.32
CA TYR A 219 2.62 -4.18 -4.58
C TYR A 219 3.30 -2.80 -4.46
N PHE A 220 2.86 -1.92 -3.57
CA PHE A 220 3.27 -0.52 -3.62
C PHE A 220 4.31 -0.17 -2.54
N GLU A 221 5.32 0.61 -2.92
CA GLU A 221 6.31 1.20 -2.03
C GLU A 221 5.92 2.62 -1.59
N ASP A 222 6.42 3.05 -0.42
CA ASP A 222 5.91 4.15 0.41
C ASP A 222 5.81 5.53 -0.21
N PHE A 223 6.48 5.75 -1.34
CA PHE A 223 6.57 7.07 -1.96
C PHE A 223 5.63 7.27 -3.14
N GLN A 224 4.71 6.32 -3.40
CA GLN A 224 3.80 6.42 -4.54
C GLN A 224 2.52 7.17 -4.14
N SER A 225 2.12 8.18 -4.94
CA SER A 225 0.90 8.97 -4.73
C SER A 225 -0.37 8.11 -4.61
N LYS A 226 -0.33 6.90 -5.17
CA LYS A 226 -1.39 5.91 -5.06
C LYS A 226 -1.65 5.43 -3.64
N ILE A 227 -0.63 5.39 -2.78
CA ILE A 227 -0.78 5.04 -1.36
C ILE A 227 -1.69 6.06 -0.68
N PHE A 228 -1.39 7.35 -0.81
CA PHE A 228 -2.20 8.41 -0.21
C PHE A 228 -3.65 8.41 -0.72
N ASN A 229 -3.87 8.26 -2.03
CA ASN A 229 -5.22 8.13 -2.59
C ASN A 229 -6.01 6.94 -2.01
N THR A 230 -5.31 5.81 -1.83
CA THR A 230 -5.93 4.59 -1.31
C THR A 230 -6.24 4.71 0.17
N PHE A 231 -5.31 5.26 0.97
CA PHE A 231 -5.54 5.51 2.39
C PHE A 231 -6.64 6.56 2.62
N ASP A 232 -6.73 7.61 1.79
CA ASP A 232 -7.84 8.58 1.82
C ASP A 232 -9.21 7.88 1.67
N THR A 233 -9.32 6.98 0.68
CA THR A 233 -10.53 6.17 0.48
C THR A 233 -10.81 5.25 1.68
N VAL A 234 -9.81 4.50 2.13
CA VAL A 234 -9.97 3.49 3.19
C VAL A 234 -10.31 4.14 4.53
N LEU A 235 -9.62 5.20 4.91
CA LEU A 235 -9.82 5.89 6.19
C LEU A 235 -11.19 6.58 6.23
N THR A 236 -11.64 7.15 5.10
CA THR A 236 -13.00 7.70 4.99
C THR A 236 -14.06 6.63 5.28
N VAL A 237 -13.91 5.44 4.68
CA VAL A 237 -14.84 4.31 4.88
C VAL A 237 -14.77 3.78 6.31
N GLN A 238 -13.57 3.57 6.85
CA GLN A 238 -13.37 3.04 8.21
C GLN A 238 -13.88 4.00 9.30
N LYS A 239 -13.65 5.31 9.13
CA LYS A 239 -14.19 6.33 10.04
C LYS A 239 -15.71 6.29 10.06
N ARG A 240 -16.35 6.30 8.89
CA ARG A 240 -17.82 6.22 8.77
C ARG A 240 -18.39 4.91 9.31
N SER A 241 -17.59 3.85 9.35
CA SER A 241 -17.96 2.54 9.89
C SER A 241 -17.62 2.39 11.38
N ASN A 242 -17.11 3.44 12.03
CA ASN A 242 -16.67 3.43 13.43
C ASN A 242 -15.71 2.25 13.75
N LEU A 243 -14.71 1.99 12.91
CA LEU A 243 -13.78 0.88 13.10
C LEU A 243 -12.44 1.30 13.68
N ASN A 244 -12.02 0.63 14.76
CA ASN A 244 -10.75 0.87 15.44
C ASN A 244 -9.48 0.62 14.60
N ILE A 245 -9.51 -0.23 13.57
CA ILE A 245 -8.39 -0.47 12.64
C ILE A 245 -7.98 0.82 11.90
N PHE A 246 -8.89 1.81 11.85
CA PHE A 246 -8.60 3.16 11.41
C PHE A 246 -7.32 3.72 12.04
N TYR A 247 -7.12 3.55 13.35
CA TYR A 247 -5.95 4.12 14.04
C TYR A 247 -4.62 3.45 13.64
N ASP A 248 -4.63 2.14 13.37
CA ASP A 248 -3.44 1.44 12.86
C ASP A 248 -3.10 1.92 11.43
N ASN A 249 -4.12 2.16 10.61
CA ASN A 249 -3.96 2.74 9.27
C ASN A 249 -3.50 4.21 9.31
N ILE A 250 -3.96 5.00 10.29
CA ILE A 250 -3.45 6.36 10.53
C ILE A 250 -1.99 6.34 10.93
N PHE A 251 -1.59 5.42 11.82
CA PHE A 251 -0.20 5.24 12.20
C PHE A 251 0.67 4.89 10.98
N ILE A 252 0.20 3.99 10.11
CA ILE A 252 0.92 3.66 8.87
C ILE A 252 1.14 4.90 8.00
N ILE A 253 0.05 5.60 7.65
CA ILE A 253 0.15 6.71 6.70
C ILE A 253 0.90 7.90 7.29
N SER A 254 0.86 8.12 8.61
CA SER A 254 1.62 9.17 9.27
C SER A 254 3.13 8.91 9.19
N LYS A 255 3.58 7.66 9.37
CA LYS A 255 5.00 7.28 9.22
C LYS A 255 5.48 7.37 7.77
N ILE A 256 4.61 7.03 6.82
CA ILE A 256 4.90 7.23 5.39
C ILE A 256 5.03 8.73 5.09
N TYR A 257 4.08 9.53 5.56
CA TYR A 257 4.07 10.98 5.37
C TYR A 257 5.28 11.67 6.03
N SER A 258 5.68 11.26 7.23
CA SER A 258 6.83 11.85 7.94
C SER A 258 8.14 11.68 7.16
N ASN A 259 8.29 10.59 6.42
CA ASN A 259 9.48 10.25 5.64
C ASN A 259 9.56 10.97 4.29
N LEU A 260 8.53 11.74 3.91
CA LEU A 260 8.57 12.55 2.69
C LEU A 260 9.47 13.78 2.85
N ASN A 261 10.09 14.19 1.74
CA ASN A 261 10.73 15.51 1.63
C ASN A 261 9.68 16.63 1.58
N ASN A 262 10.14 17.88 1.74
CA ASN A 262 9.24 19.03 1.86
C ASN A 262 8.33 19.22 0.63
N ASP A 263 8.88 19.12 -0.58
CA ASP A 263 8.10 19.27 -1.83
C ASP A 263 6.97 18.24 -1.93
N LYS A 264 7.28 16.98 -1.62
CA LYS A 264 6.26 15.91 -1.62
C LYS A 264 5.24 16.13 -0.51
N LYS A 265 5.65 16.61 0.68
CA LYS A 265 4.70 16.94 1.76
C LYS A 265 3.72 18.02 1.34
N ILE A 266 4.20 19.09 0.69
CA ILE A 266 3.36 20.17 0.16
C ILE A 266 2.38 19.62 -0.89
N TYR A 267 2.88 18.82 -1.83
CA TYR A 267 2.02 18.18 -2.84
C TYR A 267 0.91 17.34 -2.20
N ILE A 268 1.24 16.49 -1.23
CA ILE A 268 0.26 15.63 -0.54
C ILE A 268 -0.74 16.47 0.25
N LYS A 269 -0.29 17.50 0.99
CA LYS A 269 -1.17 18.43 1.72
C LYS A 269 -2.20 19.09 0.80
N ASN A 270 -1.75 19.58 -0.34
CA ASN A 270 -2.63 20.25 -1.30
C ASN A 270 -3.61 19.27 -1.96
N LYS A 271 -3.18 18.04 -2.22
CA LYS A 271 -3.98 17.04 -2.94
C LYS A 271 -4.95 16.26 -2.03
N PHE A 272 -4.59 16.03 -0.78
CA PHE A 272 -5.36 15.21 0.17
C PHE A 272 -5.51 15.92 1.53
N PRO A 273 -6.18 17.09 1.57
CA PRO A 273 -6.28 17.89 2.81
C PRO A 273 -7.02 17.16 3.94
N GLU A 274 -8.07 16.38 3.62
CA GLU A 274 -8.82 15.60 4.63
C GLU A 274 -7.98 14.48 5.24
N LEU A 275 -7.18 13.77 4.43
CA LEU A 275 -6.24 12.77 4.93
C LEU A 275 -5.24 13.38 5.93
N ILE A 276 -4.75 14.60 5.66
CA ILE A 276 -3.84 15.29 6.60
C ILE A 276 -4.56 15.65 7.89
N LYS A 277 -5.81 16.13 7.83
CA LYS A 277 -6.61 16.35 9.04
C LYS A 277 -6.78 15.07 9.85
N TYR A 278 -6.94 13.92 9.20
CA TYR A 278 -7.00 12.65 9.93
C TYR A 278 -5.67 12.32 10.63
N ILE A 279 -4.53 12.52 9.96
CA ILE A 279 -3.20 12.33 10.56
C ILE A 279 -3.03 13.25 11.78
N ASP A 280 -3.39 14.53 11.65
CA ASP A 280 -3.17 15.52 12.70
C ASP A 280 -4.07 15.29 13.93
N ASN A 281 -5.31 14.85 13.73
CA ASN A 281 -6.31 14.75 14.80
C ASN A 281 -6.42 13.36 15.45
N TYR A 282 -6.04 12.29 14.73
CA TYR A 282 -6.29 10.91 15.18
C TYR A 282 -5.01 10.07 15.37
N TYR A 283 -3.82 10.68 15.28
CA TYR A 283 -2.58 9.95 15.55
C TYR A 283 -2.47 9.55 17.03
N LEU A 284 -2.31 8.25 17.29
CA LEU A 284 -2.08 7.72 18.63
C LEU A 284 -0.58 7.72 18.96
N CYS A 285 -0.22 8.27 20.12
CA CYS A 285 1.07 8.01 20.73
C CYS A 285 0.97 6.69 21.51
N ASP A 286 1.73 5.66 21.15
CA ASP A 286 1.57 4.33 21.74
C ASP A 286 2.11 4.21 23.18
N SER A 287 2.78 5.23 23.74
CA SER A 287 3.37 5.16 25.10
C SER A 287 3.56 6.50 25.83
N PRO A 288 2.55 7.38 25.93
CA PRO A 288 2.65 8.60 26.72
C PRO A 288 2.69 8.28 28.22
N LYS A 289 3.57 8.96 28.95
CA LYS A 289 3.58 8.89 30.43
C LYS A 289 2.45 9.72 31.04
N TYR A 290 2.13 10.83 30.38
CA TYR A 290 1.16 11.83 30.81
C TYR A 290 0.30 12.26 29.63
N TYR A 291 -0.95 12.59 29.93
CA TYR A 291 -1.89 13.19 29.00
C TYR A 291 -2.19 14.62 29.41
N LYS A 292 -2.27 15.52 28.44
CA LYS A 292 -2.66 16.91 28.66
C LYS A 292 -4.12 16.98 29.10
N ASN A 293 -4.41 17.95 29.94
CA ASN A 293 -5.76 18.26 30.36
C ASN A 293 -6.52 18.99 29.23
N THR A 294 -7.06 18.22 28.29
CA THR A 294 -7.85 18.74 27.15
C THR A 294 -9.32 18.88 27.52
N LYS A 295 -10.01 19.85 26.90
CA LYS A 295 -11.47 20.04 27.10
C LYS A 295 -12.26 18.78 26.76
N ASN A 296 -11.89 18.08 25.69
CA ASN A 296 -12.55 16.84 25.26
C ASN A 296 -12.41 15.74 26.31
N LEU A 297 -11.19 15.49 26.82
CA LEU A 297 -10.97 14.49 27.88
C LEU A 297 -11.71 14.86 29.17
N ARG A 298 -11.72 16.15 29.58
CA ARG A 298 -12.49 16.59 30.74
C ARG A 298 -13.98 16.35 30.56
N ASN A 299 -14.53 16.77 29.44
CA ASN A 299 -15.97 16.65 29.18
C ASN A 299 -16.40 15.19 29.17
N PHE A 300 -15.63 14.31 28.51
CA PHE A 300 -15.84 12.87 28.58
C PHE A 300 -15.88 12.38 30.03
N LEU A 301 -14.85 12.68 30.84
CA LEU A 301 -14.83 12.22 32.24
C LEU A 301 -15.96 12.84 33.10
N LYS A 302 -16.34 14.09 32.83
CA LYS A 302 -17.46 14.78 33.52
C LYS A 302 -18.79 14.10 33.26
N GLU A 303 -19.06 13.69 32.02
CA GLU A 303 -20.28 12.95 31.65
C GLU A 303 -20.45 11.70 32.54
N PHE A 304 -19.41 10.87 32.66
CA PHE A 304 -19.51 9.66 33.49
C PHE A 304 -19.59 9.95 35.00
N ILE A 305 -18.80 10.90 35.50
CA ILE A 305 -18.69 11.15 36.94
C ILE A 305 -19.92 11.90 37.47
N PHE A 306 -20.44 12.88 36.72
CA PHE A 306 -21.53 13.74 37.17
C PHE A 306 -22.89 13.32 36.62
N GLU A 307 -22.99 12.93 35.34
CA GLU A 307 -24.29 12.63 34.73
C GLU A 307 -24.69 11.17 34.96
N LYS A 308 -23.72 10.24 35.00
CA LYS A 308 -23.96 8.81 35.29
C LYS A 308 -23.75 8.44 36.77
N ASN A 309 -23.61 9.43 37.66
CA ASN A 309 -23.48 9.28 39.13
C ASN A 309 -22.45 8.21 39.59
N PHE A 310 -21.33 8.07 38.87
CA PHE A 310 -20.30 7.10 39.24
C PHE A 310 -19.52 7.55 40.48
N SER A 311 -19.48 6.71 41.52
CA SER A 311 -18.70 7.01 42.73
C SER A 311 -17.20 7.01 42.43
N ILE A 312 -16.56 8.14 42.69
CA ILE A 312 -15.11 8.31 42.59
C ILE A 312 -14.36 7.35 43.53
N GLU A 313 -14.99 6.95 44.63
CA GLU A 313 -14.38 6.03 45.62
C GLU A 313 -14.10 4.64 45.03
N ASN A 314 -14.86 4.24 44.01
CA ASN A 314 -14.69 2.94 43.33
C ASN A 314 -13.53 2.93 42.33
N MET A 315 -12.91 4.08 42.02
CA MET A 315 -11.95 4.20 40.90
C MET A 315 -10.49 3.88 41.27
N ASN A 316 -10.19 3.49 42.51
CA ASN A 316 -8.82 3.22 43.01
C ASN A 316 -7.82 4.37 42.71
N VAL A 317 -8.32 5.61 42.72
CA VAL A 317 -7.59 6.86 42.48
C VAL A 317 -8.07 7.89 43.49
N SER A 318 -7.16 8.73 44.01
CA SER A 318 -7.54 9.77 44.98
C SER A 318 -8.60 10.73 44.41
N SER A 319 -9.69 10.95 45.15
CA SER A 319 -10.79 11.82 44.74
C SER A 319 -10.35 13.26 44.47
N ARG A 320 -9.34 13.73 45.21
CA ARG A 320 -8.71 15.04 44.99
C ARG A 320 -8.06 15.14 43.62
N THR A 321 -7.33 14.11 43.18
CA THR A 321 -6.65 14.12 41.87
C THR A 321 -7.65 14.24 40.72
N ILE A 322 -8.77 13.50 40.80
CA ILE A 322 -9.83 13.57 39.78
C ILE A 322 -10.48 14.95 39.80
N LYS A 323 -10.91 15.44 40.97
CA LYS A 323 -11.53 16.77 41.09
C LYS A 323 -10.62 17.89 40.59
N ASP A 324 -9.34 17.90 40.97
CA ASP A 324 -8.37 18.89 40.52
C ASP A 324 -8.19 18.86 38.99
N PHE A 325 -8.18 17.68 38.37
CA PHE A 325 -8.11 17.55 36.92
C PHE A 325 -9.38 18.07 36.23
N LEU A 326 -10.56 17.71 36.72
CA LEU A 326 -11.85 18.16 36.15
C LEU A 326 -12.09 19.67 36.29
N LEU A 327 -11.51 20.28 37.34
CA LEU A 327 -11.54 21.72 37.63
C LEU A 327 -10.35 22.49 37.03
N GLU A 328 -9.54 21.86 36.17
CA GLU A 328 -8.42 22.51 35.48
C GLU A 328 -7.30 23.02 36.41
N LYS A 329 -7.25 22.52 37.65
CA LYS A 329 -6.16 22.81 38.61
C LYS A 329 -4.90 21.99 38.35
N ARG A 330 -4.98 21.00 37.45
CA ARG A 330 -3.85 20.17 37.01
C ARG A 330 -3.77 20.16 35.50
N ASP A 331 -2.59 20.43 34.96
CA ASP A 331 -2.37 20.47 33.50
C ASP A 331 -2.33 19.10 32.85
N ASN A 332 -2.09 18.04 33.63
CA ASN A 332 -1.90 16.69 33.10
C ASN A 332 -2.46 15.61 34.03
N ILE A 333 -2.77 14.45 33.45
CA ILE A 333 -3.08 13.21 34.16
C ILE A 333 -2.08 12.12 33.76
N GLN A 334 -1.64 11.31 34.73
CA GLN A 334 -0.78 10.16 34.44
C GLN A 334 -1.56 9.11 33.66
N SER A 335 -0.90 8.49 32.68
CA SER A 335 -1.49 7.41 31.87
C SER A 335 -2.05 6.27 32.73
N ILE A 336 -1.32 5.85 33.77
CA ILE A 336 -1.78 4.80 34.69
C ILE A 336 -3.04 5.20 35.48
N THR A 337 -3.16 6.48 35.82
CA THR A 337 -4.32 7.02 36.54
C THR A 337 -5.54 7.06 35.63
N LEU A 338 -5.38 7.51 34.39
CA LEU A 338 -6.46 7.48 33.39
C LEU A 338 -6.91 6.03 33.13
N ASN A 339 -5.99 5.10 32.96
CA ASN A 339 -6.32 3.68 32.77
C ASN A 339 -7.15 3.10 33.93
N LYS A 340 -6.80 3.44 35.18
CA LYS A 340 -7.59 3.02 36.36
C LYS A 340 -9.00 3.57 36.35
N ILE A 341 -9.17 4.84 35.97
CA ILE A 341 -10.49 5.46 35.84
C ILE A 341 -11.31 4.70 34.78
N LEU A 342 -10.75 4.54 33.58
CA LEU A 342 -11.44 3.91 32.44
C LEU A 342 -11.86 2.47 32.71
N LYS A 343 -11.08 1.69 33.48
CA LYS A 343 -11.43 0.32 33.87
C LYS A 343 -12.71 0.19 34.70
N ASN A 344 -13.15 1.28 35.32
CA ASN A 344 -14.37 1.32 36.10
C ASN A 344 -15.54 1.98 35.34
N LEU A 345 -15.34 2.40 34.08
CA LEU A 345 -16.37 3.02 33.26
C LEU A 345 -16.88 2.03 32.21
N GLU A 346 -18.19 1.99 32.01
CA GLU A 346 -18.83 1.24 30.93
C GLU A 346 -19.25 2.19 29.82
N PHE A 347 -18.65 2.03 28.63
CA PHE A 347 -18.95 2.83 27.45
C PHE A 347 -18.65 2.07 26.17
N ASP A 348 -19.36 2.41 25.11
CA ASP A 348 -19.14 1.84 23.78
C ASP A 348 -17.98 2.53 23.07
N PHE A 349 -17.34 1.80 22.17
CA PHE A 349 -16.30 2.37 21.31
C PHE A 349 -16.92 3.39 20.34
N ASP A 350 -16.35 4.59 20.32
CA ASP A 350 -16.57 5.59 19.28
C ASP A 350 -15.21 6.16 18.84
N ILE A 351 -15.02 6.29 17.53
CA ILE A 351 -13.80 6.82 16.92
C ILE A 351 -13.54 8.29 17.26
N ASP A 352 -14.56 9.03 17.70
CA ASP A 352 -14.47 10.42 18.13
C ASP A 352 -14.34 10.56 19.66
N LEU A 353 -14.16 9.45 20.40
CA LEU A 353 -13.70 9.49 21.79
C LEU A 353 -12.37 10.27 21.92
N PRO A 354 -12.08 10.85 23.10
CA PRO A 354 -10.81 11.51 23.33
C PRO A 354 -9.63 10.58 23.00
N ILE A 355 -8.64 11.09 22.28
CA ILE A 355 -7.51 10.32 21.77
C ILE A 355 -6.73 9.61 22.91
N GLU A 356 -6.74 10.22 24.10
CA GLU A 356 -6.14 9.71 25.32
C GLU A 356 -6.87 8.46 25.84
N VAL A 357 -8.21 8.43 25.73
CA VAL A 357 -9.05 7.29 26.08
C VAL A 357 -8.77 6.13 25.12
N ILE A 358 -8.81 6.40 23.82
CA ILE A 358 -8.49 5.41 22.78
C ILE A 358 -7.09 4.82 22.95
N THR A 359 -6.11 5.66 23.30
CA THR A 359 -4.74 5.22 23.53
C THR A 359 -4.67 4.20 24.68
N GLU A 360 -5.34 4.46 25.81
CA GLU A 360 -5.37 3.52 26.93
C GLU A 360 -6.09 2.21 26.61
N ILE A 361 -7.19 2.27 25.85
CA ILE A 361 -7.90 1.07 25.38
C ILE A 361 -6.99 0.23 24.47
N LYS A 362 -6.33 0.87 23.50
CA LYS A 362 -5.39 0.18 22.59
C LYS A 362 -4.27 -0.50 23.37
N LYS A 363 -3.73 0.15 24.40
CA LYS A 363 -2.70 -0.43 25.29
C LYS A 363 -3.20 -1.67 26.01
N ASP A 364 -4.36 -1.63 26.65
CA ASP A 364 -4.95 -2.79 27.32
C ASP A 364 -5.19 -3.95 26.33
N PHE A 365 -5.64 -3.65 25.11
CA PHE A 365 -5.79 -4.65 24.05
C PHE A 365 -4.45 -5.30 23.67
N ILE A 366 -3.41 -4.49 23.43
CA ILE A 366 -2.05 -4.97 23.09
C ILE A 366 -1.53 -5.89 24.21
N ASP A 367 -1.70 -5.50 25.47
CA ASP A 367 -1.27 -6.27 26.63
C ASP A 367 -2.00 -7.60 26.74
N ASN A 368 -3.32 -7.61 26.56
CA ASN A 368 -4.12 -8.84 26.59
C ASN A 368 -3.72 -9.82 25.48
N LYS A 369 -3.53 -9.33 24.26
CA LYS A 369 -3.06 -10.15 23.13
C LYS A 369 -1.62 -10.64 23.36
N PHE A 370 -0.76 -9.77 23.93
CA PHE A 370 0.62 -10.11 24.24
C PHE A 370 0.72 -11.19 25.30
N ARG A 371 -0.04 -11.14 26.39
CA ARG A 371 -0.04 -12.19 27.43
C ARG A 371 -0.30 -13.59 26.85
N LYS A 372 -1.20 -13.70 25.86
CA LYS A 372 -1.50 -14.96 25.16
C LYS A 372 -0.36 -15.38 24.24
N ASN A 373 0.18 -14.44 23.45
CA ASN A 373 1.19 -14.72 22.42
C ASN A 373 2.62 -14.83 22.96
N ALA A 374 2.94 -14.20 24.08
CA ALA A 374 4.26 -14.22 24.70
C ALA A 374 4.68 -15.65 25.04
N LYS A 375 3.77 -16.45 25.63
CA LYS A 375 4.02 -17.87 25.92
C LYS A 375 4.42 -18.64 24.66
N ARG A 376 3.70 -18.42 23.56
CA ARG A 376 3.95 -19.04 22.25
C ARG A 376 5.26 -18.58 21.63
N PHE A 377 5.62 -17.30 21.81
CA PHE A 377 6.87 -16.75 21.30
C PHE A 377 8.08 -17.34 22.03
N PHE A 378 8.05 -17.32 23.37
CA PHE A 378 9.16 -17.81 24.19
C PHE A 378 9.33 -19.33 24.12
N SER A 379 8.32 -20.09 23.67
CA SER A 379 8.45 -21.53 23.39
C SER A 379 9.10 -21.85 22.03
N LEU A 380 9.31 -20.86 21.16
CA LEU A 380 10.00 -21.08 19.87
C LEU A 380 11.51 -21.25 20.11
N SER A 381 12.19 -21.98 19.21
CA SER A 381 13.65 -22.00 19.19
C SER A 381 14.21 -20.58 18.97
N LYS A 382 15.42 -20.29 19.48
CA LYS A 382 16.05 -18.96 19.34
C LYS A 382 16.13 -18.51 17.89
N GLU A 383 16.52 -19.40 16.98
CA GLU A 383 16.55 -19.14 15.55
C GLU A 383 15.16 -18.70 15.02
N LYS A 384 14.10 -19.42 15.41
CA LYS A 384 12.74 -19.09 14.99
C LYS A 384 12.22 -17.81 15.64
N GLN A 385 12.58 -17.52 16.90
CA GLN A 385 12.29 -16.23 17.54
C GLN A 385 12.92 -15.07 16.75
N PHE A 386 14.19 -15.20 16.34
CA PHE A 386 14.86 -14.20 15.52
C PHE A 386 14.20 -14.03 14.16
N LEU A 387 13.93 -15.13 13.47
CA LEU A 387 13.33 -15.11 12.15
C LEU A 387 11.96 -14.43 12.15
N GLU A 388 11.06 -14.91 13.00
CA GLU A 388 9.68 -14.42 13.06
C GLU A 388 9.61 -12.96 13.53
N LEU A 389 10.42 -12.59 14.52
CA LEU A 389 10.50 -11.21 14.97
C LEU A 389 11.06 -10.30 13.88
N PHE A 390 12.07 -10.75 13.13
CA PHE A 390 12.67 -9.94 12.07
C PHE A 390 11.71 -9.78 10.88
N ILE A 391 11.00 -10.83 10.48
CA ILE A 391 9.93 -10.74 9.48
C ILE A 391 8.86 -9.74 9.93
N SER A 392 8.40 -9.85 11.18
CA SER A 392 7.43 -8.92 11.76
C SER A 392 7.94 -7.48 11.79
N TYR A 393 9.20 -7.28 12.19
CA TYR A 393 9.90 -5.99 12.23
C TYR A 393 10.00 -5.35 10.85
N LEU A 394 10.45 -6.09 9.83
CA LEU A 394 10.58 -5.57 8.46
C LEU A 394 9.23 -5.28 7.80
N SER A 395 8.15 -5.90 8.29
CA SER A 395 6.78 -5.68 7.78
C SER A 395 6.12 -4.41 8.32
N ASN A 396 6.52 -3.94 9.50
CA ASN A 396 5.77 -2.94 10.30
C ASN A 396 6.53 -1.62 10.52
N TYR A 397 5.81 -0.51 10.68
CA TYR A 397 6.44 0.78 11.05
C TYR A 397 6.74 0.94 12.54
N TYR A 398 6.19 0.07 13.40
CA TYR A 398 6.58 -0.01 14.82
C TYR A 398 8.08 -0.23 15.02
N ARG A 399 8.77 -0.75 13.99
CA ARG A 399 10.23 -0.88 13.94
C ARG A 399 10.98 0.42 14.23
N ASN A 400 10.42 1.57 13.86
CA ASN A 400 11.05 2.89 14.03
C ASN A 400 11.19 3.27 15.52
N GLU A 401 10.54 2.52 16.41
CA GLU A 401 10.49 2.77 17.85
C GLU A 401 11.22 1.68 18.66
N ILE A 402 11.99 0.82 17.98
CA ILE A 402 12.62 -0.37 18.60
C ILE A 402 14.12 -0.43 18.27
N ASN A 403 14.93 -0.66 19.31
CA ASN A 403 16.34 -1.02 19.15
C ASN A 403 16.47 -2.54 18.92
N LEU A 404 16.39 -2.97 17.65
CA LEU A 404 16.42 -4.38 17.27
C LEU A 404 17.66 -5.12 17.80
N LEU A 405 18.84 -4.49 17.74
CA LEU A 405 20.09 -5.10 18.20
C LEU A 405 20.06 -5.42 19.69
N GLN A 406 19.50 -4.52 20.50
CA GLN A 406 19.32 -4.73 21.93
C GLN A 406 18.33 -5.87 22.20
N ILE A 407 17.20 -5.91 21.49
CA ILE A 407 16.20 -6.99 21.64
C ILE A 407 16.79 -8.35 21.30
N ILE A 408 17.56 -8.44 20.21
CA ILE A 408 18.24 -9.68 19.80
C ILE A 408 19.25 -10.15 20.85
N LYS A 409 20.03 -9.22 21.43
CA LYS A 409 20.93 -9.54 22.54
C LYS A 409 20.17 -10.08 23.75
N TYR A 410 18.98 -9.57 24.04
CA TYR A 410 18.14 -10.05 25.14
C TYR A 410 17.52 -11.43 24.88
N ILE A 411 17.08 -11.71 23.66
CA ILE A 411 16.62 -13.04 23.26
C ILE A 411 17.75 -14.07 23.39
N ASN A 412 18.95 -13.75 22.88
CA ASN A 412 20.10 -14.65 22.97
C ASN A 412 20.46 -15.05 24.41
N LYS A 413 20.32 -14.12 25.35
CA LYS A 413 20.64 -14.31 26.77
C LYS A 413 19.44 -14.79 27.61
N ASP A 414 18.30 -15.10 26.99
CA ASP A 414 17.05 -15.46 27.68
C ASP A 414 16.62 -14.40 28.72
N LYS A 415 16.99 -13.14 28.48
CA LYS A 415 16.72 -11.99 29.35
C LYS A 415 15.49 -11.20 28.93
N LEU A 416 14.94 -11.43 27.74
CA LEU A 416 13.81 -10.62 27.23
C LEU A 416 12.59 -10.67 28.16
N ILE A 417 12.34 -11.82 28.80
CA ILE A 417 11.26 -12.02 29.78
C ILE A 417 11.43 -11.11 31.03
N LYS A 418 12.67 -10.75 31.36
CA LYS A 418 13.03 -9.96 32.55
C LYS A 418 13.05 -8.44 32.29
N VAL A 419 12.84 -8.02 31.04
CA VAL A 419 12.87 -6.60 30.64
C VAL A 419 11.44 -6.09 30.50
N ASN A 420 11.21 -4.81 30.81
CA ASN A 420 9.94 -4.16 30.53
C ASN A 420 9.76 -4.00 29.00
N ILE A 421 8.94 -4.86 28.41
CA ILE A 421 8.69 -4.91 26.96
C ILE A 421 7.80 -3.73 26.56
N THR A 422 8.28 -2.92 25.61
CA THR A 422 7.55 -1.74 25.11
C THR A 422 6.33 -2.13 24.27
N TYR A 423 5.34 -1.23 24.15
CA TYR A 423 4.16 -1.48 23.32
C TYR A 423 4.48 -1.77 21.85
N PRO A 424 5.39 -1.04 21.17
CA PRO A 424 5.82 -1.38 19.81
C PRO A 424 6.34 -2.82 19.70
N LEU A 425 7.14 -3.29 20.66
CA LEU A 425 7.66 -4.66 20.64
C LEU A 425 6.56 -5.69 20.91
N LYS A 426 5.62 -5.41 21.81
CA LYS A 426 4.43 -6.25 22.04
C LYS A 426 3.61 -6.38 20.76
N GLN A 427 3.42 -5.28 20.02
CA GLN A 427 2.73 -5.28 18.73
C GLN A 427 3.44 -6.16 17.70
N LEU A 428 4.76 -6.05 17.56
CA LEU A 428 5.53 -6.92 16.67
C LEU A 428 5.38 -8.40 17.03
N ILE A 429 5.46 -8.74 18.32
CA ILE A 429 5.29 -10.13 18.78
C ILE A 429 3.85 -10.62 18.55
N ASN A 430 2.85 -9.78 18.80
CA ASN A 430 1.45 -10.10 18.49
C ASN A 430 1.23 -10.36 17.00
N PHE A 431 1.89 -9.58 16.13
CA PHE A 431 1.77 -9.71 14.68
C PHE A 431 2.39 -11.00 14.12
N ILE A 432 3.36 -11.61 14.81
CA ILE A 432 3.90 -12.93 14.45
C ILE A 432 2.76 -13.95 14.33
N PHE A 433 1.90 -13.99 15.35
CA PHE A 433 0.82 -14.96 15.47
C PHE A 433 -0.52 -14.48 14.92
N TYR A 434 -0.55 -13.28 14.35
CA TYR A 434 -1.77 -12.75 13.75
C TYR A 434 -2.11 -13.54 12.49
N LYS A 435 -3.28 -14.18 12.50
CA LYS A 435 -3.81 -14.93 11.36
C LYS A 435 -4.74 -14.02 10.59
N TYR A 436 -4.27 -13.53 9.45
CA TYR A 436 -5.12 -12.79 8.54
C TYR A 436 -6.08 -13.76 7.83
N LYS A 437 -7.38 -13.45 7.80
CA LYS A 437 -8.32 -14.15 6.91
C LYS A 437 -7.91 -13.87 5.46
N ASN A 438 -7.99 -14.85 4.57
CA ASN A 438 -7.62 -14.65 3.17
C ASN A 438 -8.37 -13.40 2.63
N PRO A 439 -7.67 -12.35 2.14
CA PRO A 439 -8.31 -11.12 1.69
C PRO A 439 -9.39 -11.33 0.63
N ILE A 440 -9.31 -12.42 -0.13
CA ILE A 440 -10.29 -12.80 -1.15
C ILE A 440 -11.63 -13.22 -0.51
N LEU A 441 -11.65 -13.78 0.70
CA LEU A 441 -12.89 -14.18 1.38
C LEU A 441 -13.80 -12.98 1.68
N TYR A 442 -13.24 -11.76 1.78
CA TYR A 442 -14.05 -10.54 1.92
C TYR A 442 -14.79 -10.16 0.64
N LEU A 443 -14.43 -10.75 -0.50
CA LEU A 443 -15.08 -10.53 -1.80
C LEU A 443 -16.29 -11.46 -2.01
N GLU A 444 -16.42 -12.49 -1.17
CA GLU A 444 -17.55 -13.42 -1.16
C GLU A 444 -18.69 -12.82 -0.31
N ASN A 445 -19.91 -12.80 -0.85
CA ASN A 445 -21.05 -12.06 -0.28
C ASN A 445 -21.44 -12.53 1.14
N ASP A 446 -21.02 -13.73 1.56
CA ASP A 446 -21.40 -14.33 2.84
C ASP A 446 -20.56 -13.84 4.03
N PHE A 447 -19.51 -13.05 3.78
CA PHE A 447 -18.69 -12.52 4.87
C PHE A 447 -19.42 -11.38 5.58
N LYS A 448 -19.99 -11.65 6.76
CA LYS A 448 -20.44 -10.60 7.69
C LYS A 448 -19.22 -10.04 8.42
N ILE A 449 -18.96 -8.75 8.23
CA ILE A 449 -18.13 -8.02 9.18
C ILE A 449 -19.06 -7.83 10.36
N ASN A 450 -18.89 -8.63 11.41
CA ASN A 450 -19.60 -8.36 12.66
C ASN A 450 -19.28 -6.90 13.01
N SER A 451 -20.33 -6.08 13.19
CA SER A 451 -20.21 -4.74 13.76
C SER A 451 -19.68 -4.94 15.18
N TYR A 452 -18.37 -5.01 15.27
CA TYR A 452 -17.69 -5.24 16.51
C TYR A 452 -17.78 -3.92 17.28
N ASN A 453 -18.78 -3.80 18.15
CA ASN A 453 -18.75 -2.92 19.33
C ASN A 453 -17.60 -3.33 20.29
N SER A 454 -16.71 -4.24 19.88
CA SER A 454 -15.59 -4.69 20.66
C SER A 454 -14.35 -3.85 20.39
N PHE A 455 -13.62 -3.54 21.45
CA PHE A 455 -12.30 -2.91 21.45
C PHE A 455 -11.18 -3.80 20.85
N GLU A 456 -11.43 -4.49 19.73
CA GLU A 456 -10.48 -5.40 19.07
C GLU A 456 -9.60 -4.70 18.03
N PHE A 457 -8.40 -4.24 18.42
CA PHE A 457 -7.48 -3.57 17.49
C PHE A 457 -6.78 -4.59 16.58
N ASP A 458 -7.35 -4.77 15.39
CA ASP A 458 -6.73 -5.60 14.35
C ASP A 458 -5.54 -4.90 13.68
N SER A 459 -4.59 -5.72 13.21
CA SER A 459 -3.47 -5.20 12.42
C SER A 459 -3.88 -4.99 10.97
N SER A 460 -3.40 -3.90 10.38
CA SER A 460 -3.67 -3.56 8.98
C SER A 460 -3.30 -4.68 7.99
N SER A 461 -4.17 -4.93 7.02
CA SER A 461 -3.90 -5.82 5.88
C SER A 461 -2.70 -5.37 5.06
N PHE A 462 -2.37 -4.07 5.11
CA PHE A 462 -1.18 -3.51 4.47
C PHE A 462 0.09 -4.20 4.97
N TYR A 463 0.24 -4.34 6.29
CA TYR A 463 1.37 -5.05 6.88
C TYR A 463 1.36 -6.54 6.51
N TYR A 464 0.19 -7.16 6.37
CA TYR A 464 0.09 -8.55 5.96
C TYR A 464 0.56 -8.77 4.51
N GLY A 465 0.21 -7.87 3.58
CA GLY A 465 0.74 -7.88 2.21
C GLY A 465 2.27 -7.83 2.17
N ARG A 466 2.87 -6.99 3.03
CA ARG A 466 4.34 -6.92 3.18
C ARG A 466 4.94 -8.17 3.78
N LYS A 467 4.33 -8.69 4.84
CA LYS A 467 4.76 -9.92 5.51
C LYS A 467 4.92 -11.06 4.51
N LYS A 468 3.98 -11.23 3.58
CA LYS A 468 4.05 -12.27 2.54
C LYS A 468 5.26 -12.19 1.63
N LEU A 469 5.68 -10.98 1.25
CA LEU A 469 6.87 -10.78 0.44
C LEU A 469 8.15 -11.09 1.22
N ILE A 470 8.19 -10.67 2.48
CA ILE A 470 9.36 -10.85 3.36
C ILE A 470 9.51 -12.32 3.74
N GLU A 471 8.41 -13.01 4.06
CA GLU A 471 8.36 -14.47 4.24
C GLU A 471 8.94 -15.19 3.01
N ALA A 472 8.55 -14.79 1.80
CA ALA A 472 9.05 -15.41 0.57
C ALA A 472 10.56 -15.28 0.40
N PHE A 473 11.16 -14.14 0.78
CA PHE A 473 12.61 -13.98 0.80
C PHE A 473 13.28 -14.91 1.81
N PHE A 474 12.77 -14.97 3.05
CA PHE A 474 13.38 -15.79 4.10
C PHE A 474 13.11 -17.30 3.98
N ASN A 475 12.13 -17.70 3.18
CA ASN A 475 11.93 -19.10 2.82
C ASN A 475 13.14 -19.65 2.06
N ASP A 476 13.65 -18.88 1.08
CA ASP A 476 14.83 -19.22 0.28
C ASP A 476 16.15 -18.92 1.02
N PHE A 477 16.13 -17.97 1.96
CA PHE A 477 17.31 -17.55 2.71
C PHE A 477 17.96 -18.69 3.51
N ASN A 478 19.29 -18.77 3.43
CA ASN A 478 20.09 -19.68 4.22
C ASN A 478 20.16 -19.24 5.69
N LYS A 479 19.36 -19.90 6.54
CA LYS A 479 19.19 -19.54 7.95
C LYS A 479 20.48 -19.62 8.78
N LYS A 480 21.50 -20.34 8.33
CA LYS A 480 22.85 -20.36 8.95
C LYS A 480 23.41 -18.95 9.14
N TYR A 481 23.10 -18.03 8.22
CA TYR A 481 23.62 -16.66 8.25
C TYR A 481 22.63 -15.64 8.84
N LEU A 482 21.50 -16.07 9.40
CA LEU A 482 20.44 -15.17 9.86
C LEU A 482 20.93 -14.20 10.93
N PHE A 483 21.67 -14.69 11.93
CA PHE A 483 22.13 -13.85 13.03
C PHE A 483 23.11 -12.78 12.57
N ASP A 484 24.10 -13.15 11.75
CA ASP A 484 25.08 -12.22 11.19
C ASP A 484 24.42 -11.21 10.26
N PHE A 485 23.46 -11.66 9.43
CA PHE A 485 22.67 -10.77 8.59
C PHE A 485 21.95 -9.70 9.41
N ILE A 486 21.25 -10.08 10.49
CA ILE A 486 20.54 -9.11 11.30
C ILE A 486 21.50 -8.18 12.05
N LYS A 487 22.66 -8.67 12.49
CA LYS A 487 23.69 -7.85 13.14
C LYS A 487 24.23 -6.78 12.19
N ILE A 488 24.53 -7.15 10.95
CA ILE A 488 24.99 -6.22 9.91
C ILE A 488 23.87 -5.24 9.54
N TYR A 489 22.64 -5.74 9.34
CA TYR A 489 21.45 -4.91 9.10
C TYR A 489 21.28 -3.84 10.19
N CYS A 490 21.46 -4.19 11.46
CA CYS A 490 21.33 -3.22 12.56
C CYS A 490 22.30 -2.04 12.43
N ASN A 491 23.50 -2.27 11.88
CA ASN A 491 24.56 -1.27 11.70
C ASN A 491 24.38 -0.40 10.45
N LEU A 492 23.45 -0.74 9.55
CA LEU A 492 23.14 0.06 8.38
C LEU A 492 22.48 1.40 8.77
N SER A 493 22.76 2.44 7.99
CA SER A 493 22.06 3.72 8.09
C SER A 493 20.57 3.57 7.75
N PHE A 494 19.76 4.60 8.06
CA PHE A 494 18.34 4.56 7.72
C PHE A 494 18.10 4.43 6.21
N GLN A 495 18.88 5.14 5.40
CA GLN A 495 18.82 5.10 3.94
C GLN A 495 19.22 3.72 3.41
N GLU A 496 20.28 3.13 3.95
CA GLU A 496 20.74 1.79 3.56
C GLU A 496 19.71 0.70 3.90
N LYS A 497 19.06 0.81 5.06
CA LYS A 497 17.96 -0.08 5.45
C LYS A 497 16.79 0.03 4.47
N ASP A 498 16.39 1.24 4.09
CA ASP A 498 15.28 1.44 3.14
C ASP A 498 15.56 0.77 1.78
N VAL A 499 16.78 0.90 1.26
CA VAL A 499 17.19 0.24 0.00
C VAL A 499 17.18 -1.29 0.14
N LEU A 500 17.82 -1.84 1.18
CA LEU A 500 17.86 -3.29 1.40
C LEU A 500 16.46 -3.88 1.61
N GLU A 501 15.59 -3.19 2.33
CA GLU A 501 14.23 -3.64 2.57
C GLU A 501 13.36 -3.62 1.31
N LYS A 502 13.51 -2.60 0.46
CA LYS A 502 12.89 -2.59 -0.87
C LYS A 502 13.34 -3.79 -1.68
N PHE A 503 14.63 -4.13 -1.64
CA PHE A 503 15.15 -5.33 -2.30
C PHE A 503 14.49 -6.61 -1.77
N ILE A 504 14.37 -6.77 -0.44
CA ILE A 504 13.72 -7.93 0.18
C ILE A 504 12.25 -8.04 -0.26
N ARG A 505 11.49 -6.94 -0.24
CA ARG A 505 10.09 -6.93 -0.68
C ARG A 505 9.94 -7.19 -2.18
N ASN A 506 10.85 -6.68 -2.99
CA ASN A 506 10.83 -6.85 -4.44
C ASN A 506 11.27 -8.25 -4.91
N TYR A 507 11.95 -9.02 -4.05
CA TYR A 507 12.43 -10.38 -4.36
C TYR A 507 11.35 -11.27 -4.98
N LYS A 508 10.15 -11.33 -4.37
CA LYS A 508 9.04 -12.17 -4.89
C LYS A 508 8.01 -11.39 -5.71
N ARG A 509 7.97 -10.07 -5.61
CA ARG A 509 6.92 -9.21 -6.19
C ARG A 509 6.79 -9.36 -7.71
N TYR A 510 7.89 -9.62 -8.39
CA TYR A 510 8.00 -9.64 -9.86
C TYR A 510 8.17 -11.04 -10.45
N ASP A 511 7.73 -12.08 -9.74
CA ASP A 511 7.74 -13.46 -10.23
C ASP A 511 6.62 -13.68 -11.28
N PHE A 512 6.76 -12.99 -12.41
CA PHE A 512 5.80 -13.00 -13.50
C PHE A 512 6.07 -14.13 -14.48
N LYS A 513 4.99 -14.75 -14.95
CA LYS A 513 5.04 -15.76 -16.00
C LYS A 513 5.15 -15.07 -17.37
N ASN A 514 5.68 -15.78 -18.36
CA ASN A 514 5.65 -15.34 -19.77
C ASN A 514 6.48 -14.09 -20.13
N ILE A 515 7.48 -13.72 -19.32
CA ILE A 515 8.42 -12.66 -19.73
C ILE A 515 9.37 -13.18 -20.81
N PRO A 516 9.56 -12.48 -21.94
CA PRO A 516 10.50 -12.86 -22.98
C PRO A 516 11.93 -12.99 -22.44
N LYS A 517 12.66 -14.04 -22.87
CA LYS A 517 14.05 -14.29 -22.46
C LYS A 517 14.98 -13.08 -22.63
N VAL A 518 14.77 -12.26 -23.66
CA VAL A 518 15.57 -11.06 -23.93
C VAL A 518 15.38 -9.95 -22.89
N MET A 519 14.26 -9.96 -22.15
CA MET A 519 13.95 -8.99 -21.10
C MET A 519 14.21 -9.54 -19.69
N LEU A 520 14.55 -10.84 -19.56
CA LEU A 520 14.82 -11.44 -18.26
C LEU A 520 16.17 -10.92 -17.71
N PRO A 521 16.17 -10.25 -16.54
CA PRO A 521 17.39 -9.68 -16.01
C PRO A 521 18.40 -10.75 -15.63
N LYS A 522 19.65 -10.54 -16.03
CA LYS A 522 20.79 -11.35 -15.61
C LYS A 522 21.40 -10.75 -14.33
N PRO A 523 21.98 -11.58 -13.44
CA PRO A 523 22.60 -11.07 -12.23
C PRO A 523 23.85 -10.28 -12.58
N ASN A 524 24.02 -9.16 -11.88
CA ASN A 524 25.27 -8.43 -11.86
C ASN A 524 26.37 -9.31 -11.23
N LYS A 525 27.58 -9.30 -11.81
CA LYS A 525 28.72 -10.09 -11.33
C LYS A 525 29.07 -9.79 -9.86
N GLU A 526 29.03 -8.52 -9.46
CA GLU A 526 29.32 -8.07 -8.09
C GLU A 526 28.27 -8.55 -7.09
N PHE A 527 27.07 -8.88 -7.56
CA PHE A 527 25.96 -9.34 -6.72
C PHE A 527 25.92 -10.87 -6.55
N ILE A 528 26.58 -11.63 -7.43
CA ILE A 528 26.58 -13.11 -7.39
C ILE A 528 27.07 -13.68 -6.03
N PRO A 529 28.16 -13.18 -5.42
CA PRO A 529 28.62 -13.70 -4.12
C PRO A 529 27.55 -13.60 -3.03
N PHE A 530 26.77 -12.52 -3.03
CA PHE A 530 25.70 -12.32 -2.05
C PHE A 530 24.59 -13.35 -2.24
N ILE A 531 24.16 -13.56 -3.49
CA ILE A 531 23.15 -14.57 -3.84
C ILE A 531 23.60 -15.96 -3.38
N GLN A 532 24.87 -16.32 -3.62
CA GLN A 532 25.43 -17.62 -3.25
C GLN A 532 25.53 -17.79 -1.73
N LYS A 533 26.08 -16.80 -1.02
CA LYS A 533 26.22 -16.83 0.45
C LYS A 533 24.88 -17.08 1.13
N PHE A 534 23.85 -16.35 0.71
CA PHE A 534 22.52 -16.44 1.33
C PHE A 534 21.57 -17.45 0.68
N GLY A 535 22.00 -18.22 -0.33
CA GLY A 535 21.20 -19.26 -0.96
C GLY A 535 19.99 -18.77 -1.76
N LEU A 536 20.03 -17.53 -2.25
CA LEU A 536 18.88 -16.89 -2.88
C LEU A 536 18.68 -17.34 -4.34
N ASN A 537 17.45 -17.27 -4.82
CA ASN A 537 17.12 -17.57 -6.22
C ASN A 537 17.70 -16.49 -7.15
N LYS A 538 18.58 -16.91 -8.05
CA LYS A 538 19.27 -16.04 -9.01
C LYS A 538 18.33 -15.15 -9.84
N SER A 539 17.21 -15.67 -10.31
CA SER A 539 16.26 -14.92 -11.16
C SER A 539 15.50 -13.86 -10.37
N LEU A 540 15.00 -14.24 -9.18
CA LEU A 540 14.29 -13.34 -8.29
C LEU A 540 15.21 -12.22 -7.76
N SER A 541 16.41 -12.58 -7.33
CA SER A 541 17.43 -11.62 -6.92
C SER A 541 17.77 -10.64 -8.05
N SER A 542 18.00 -11.14 -9.27
CA SER A 542 18.32 -10.28 -10.43
C SER A 542 17.19 -9.31 -10.72
N THR A 543 15.94 -9.79 -10.74
CA THR A 543 14.78 -8.94 -11.01
C THR A 543 14.61 -7.87 -9.94
N SER A 544 14.78 -8.23 -8.66
CA SER A 544 14.73 -7.29 -7.56
C SER A 544 15.83 -6.22 -7.62
N PHE A 545 17.05 -6.61 -8.00
CA PHE A 545 18.15 -5.66 -8.25
C PHE A 545 17.82 -4.64 -9.36
N TRP A 546 17.19 -5.10 -10.44
CA TRP A 546 16.80 -4.24 -11.56
C TRP A 546 15.58 -3.34 -11.29
N CYS A 547 14.97 -3.43 -10.11
CA CYS A 547 13.93 -2.49 -9.68
C CYS A 547 14.49 -1.10 -9.33
N PHE A 548 15.77 -1.05 -8.97
CA PHE A 548 16.47 0.17 -8.62
C PHE A 548 16.90 0.92 -9.88
N GLU A 549 16.87 2.26 -9.82
CA GLU A 549 17.50 3.09 -10.87
C GLU A 549 19.02 2.94 -10.83
N GLU A 550 19.72 3.46 -11.83
CA GLU A 550 21.17 3.24 -11.98
C GLU A 550 22.00 3.66 -10.76
N LYS A 551 21.69 4.83 -10.18
CA LYS A 551 22.36 5.31 -8.98
C LYS A 551 22.09 4.38 -7.78
N ASP A 552 20.81 4.09 -7.53
CA ASP A 552 20.37 3.22 -6.44
C ASP A 552 20.96 1.80 -6.54
N ARG A 553 21.24 1.31 -7.76
CA ARG A 553 21.93 0.02 -7.97
C ARG A 553 23.37 0.04 -7.47
N LYS A 554 24.10 1.16 -7.64
CA LYS A 554 25.46 1.30 -7.11
C LYS A 554 25.44 1.34 -5.58
N ASP A 555 24.54 2.14 -5.02
CA ASP A 555 24.34 2.22 -3.56
C ASP A 555 23.98 0.83 -2.99
N PHE A 556 23.13 0.07 -3.68
CA PHE A 556 22.81 -1.30 -3.27
C PHE A 556 24.02 -2.24 -3.29
N ILE A 557 24.91 -2.13 -4.29
CA ILE A 557 26.16 -2.92 -4.34
C ILE A 557 27.05 -2.61 -3.14
N GLU A 558 27.19 -1.33 -2.77
CA GLU A 558 27.95 -0.93 -1.59
C GLU A 558 27.35 -1.50 -0.29
N ILE A 559 26.01 -1.51 -0.19
CA ILE A 559 25.29 -2.09 0.96
C ILE A 559 25.56 -3.59 1.06
N ILE A 560 25.38 -4.36 -0.03
CA ILE A 560 25.56 -5.82 0.01
C ILE A 560 27.01 -6.24 0.28
N ASN A 561 28.00 -5.42 -0.10
CA ASN A 561 29.41 -5.70 0.18
C ASN A 561 29.70 -5.72 1.69
N LYS A 562 28.92 -5.01 2.51
CA LYS A 562 29.00 -5.09 3.98
C LYS A 562 28.54 -6.44 4.53
N PHE A 563 27.82 -7.23 3.73
CA PHE A 563 27.31 -8.55 4.10
C PHE A 563 28.19 -9.71 3.60
N LEU A 564 29.19 -9.45 2.77
CA LEU A 564 30.13 -10.46 2.26
C LEU A 564 31.29 -10.63 3.24
#